data_AF-L0RAY0-F1
#
_entry.id   AF-L0RAY0-F1
#
_cell.length_a   1.000
_cell.length_b   1.000
_cell.length_c   1.000
_cell.angle_alpha   90.00
_cell.angle_beta   90.00
_cell.angle_gamma   90.00
#
_symmetry.space_group_name_H-M   'P 1'
#
loop_
_entity.id
_entity.type
_entity.pdbx_description
1 polymer ?
#
loop_
_entity_poly.entity_id
_entity_poly.type
_entity_poly.pdbx_seq_one_letter_code
_entity_poly.pdbx_strand_id
1 'polypeptide(L)'
;MNTSTIKEFIQCNRILLTSIAVAIILIVAAYGVFTVQQSVAQEKARVAEEIRVEQERVLREKQDAQRRKVVESMKRLIETGHAETALAVAEKNKELMNDELRAMIRLATEKDLLNRIERTSKWNYSELAKYYAQLASLEPDNNKYSKELKGYDKKLRKRLERKLYAQAQALPMKDFKANMDIYEELMQLNPEEKLYKSKYNRYKRKYDSFMKELEKFGPKPRLGAQGKSYLEVEQYLKANSVYPETLQMESATDCYYTDSGWLVGCTYSEQDEVGTRFSEFLWFTISNSTVQKVESGGAYTVN
;
A
#
# COMPACT_ATOMS: atom_id res chain seq x y z
N MET A 1 95.75 59.30 -38.87
CA MET A 1 94.53 58.70 -38.28
C MET A 1 93.96 59.68 -37.26
N ASN A 2 92.75 60.16 -37.51
CA ASN A 2 92.11 61.21 -36.73
C ASN A 2 91.84 60.75 -35.30
N THR A 3 92.43 61.43 -34.34
CA THR A 3 92.28 61.16 -32.89
C THR A 3 90.93 61.64 -32.35
N SER A 4 90.13 62.37 -33.15
CA SER A 4 88.79 62.84 -32.79
C SER A 4 87.73 61.72 -32.80
N THR A 5 87.74 60.83 -33.80
CA THR A 5 86.80 59.70 -33.90
C THR A 5 87.03 58.63 -32.82
N ILE A 6 88.26 58.46 -32.34
CA ILE A 6 88.59 57.55 -31.23
C ILE A 6 88.07 58.12 -29.90
N LYS A 7 88.18 59.43 -29.68
CA LYS A 7 87.63 60.08 -28.48
C LYS A 7 86.10 60.02 -28.43
N GLU A 8 85.42 60.30 -29.55
CA GLU A 8 83.96 60.17 -29.64
C GLU A 8 83.48 58.72 -29.48
N PHE A 9 84.21 57.74 -30.02
CA PHE A 9 83.90 56.31 -29.83
C PHE A 9 84.11 55.86 -28.38
N ILE A 10 85.20 56.28 -27.73
CA ILE A 10 85.44 56.00 -26.30
C ILE A 10 84.39 56.68 -25.41
N GLN A 11 83.93 57.88 -25.77
CA GLN A 11 82.93 58.63 -25.03
C GLN A 11 81.52 58.03 -25.20
N CYS A 12 81.13 57.63 -26.42
CA CYS A 12 79.90 56.88 -26.68
C CYS A 12 79.90 55.51 -25.99
N ASN A 13 81.02 54.78 -26.03
CA ASN A 13 81.12 53.47 -25.40
C ASN A 13 81.11 53.58 -23.86
N ARG A 14 81.67 54.66 -23.30
CA ARG A 14 81.50 54.98 -21.87
C ARG A 14 80.04 55.24 -21.51
N ILE A 15 79.33 56.06 -22.28
CA ILE A 15 77.91 56.37 -22.05
C ILE A 15 77.06 55.09 -22.13
N LEU A 16 77.33 54.23 -23.11
CA LEU A 16 76.64 52.96 -23.34
C LEU A 16 76.95 51.93 -22.24
N LEU A 17 78.19 51.87 -21.75
CA LEU A 17 78.56 51.05 -20.59
C LEU A 17 77.91 51.56 -19.29
N THR A 18 77.84 52.88 -19.08
CA THR A 18 77.13 53.44 -17.93
C THR A 18 75.63 53.20 -18.00
N SER A 19 75.00 53.27 -19.17
CA SER A 19 73.56 53.00 -19.30
C SER A 19 73.24 51.53 -19.08
N ILE A 20 74.08 50.61 -19.57
CA ILE A 20 73.98 49.17 -19.27
C ILE A 20 74.17 48.90 -17.78
N ALA A 21 75.17 49.51 -17.15
CA ALA A 21 75.41 49.34 -15.71
C ALA A 21 74.23 49.84 -14.87
N VAL A 22 73.64 51.00 -15.23
CA VAL A 22 72.43 51.52 -14.57
C VAL A 22 71.23 50.61 -14.81
N ALA A 23 71.04 50.06 -16.03
CA ALA A 23 69.97 49.13 -16.33
C ALA A 23 70.10 47.82 -15.54
N ILE A 24 71.31 47.27 -15.40
CA ILE A 24 71.58 46.08 -14.58
C ILE A 24 71.26 46.36 -13.11
N ILE A 25 71.68 47.51 -12.58
CA ILE A 25 71.38 47.90 -11.19
C ILE A 25 69.86 48.02 -10.97
N LEU A 26 69.13 48.60 -11.92
CA LEU A 26 67.67 48.70 -11.85
C LEU A 26 66.97 47.33 -11.90
N ILE A 27 67.45 46.40 -12.73
CA ILE A 27 66.91 45.03 -12.80
C ILE A 27 67.17 44.28 -11.49
N VAL A 28 68.38 44.39 -10.93
CA VAL A 28 68.72 43.77 -9.64
C VAL A 28 67.89 44.35 -8.49
N ALA A 29 67.71 45.68 -8.46
CA ALA A 29 66.84 46.33 -7.48
C ALA A 29 65.36 45.90 -7.64
N ALA A 30 64.85 45.82 -8.87
CA ALA A 30 63.49 45.35 -9.14
C ALA A 30 63.28 43.88 -8.73
N TYR A 31 64.26 43.01 -8.99
CA TYR A 31 64.23 41.61 -8.56
C TYR A 31 64.29 41.47 -7.03
N GLY A 32 65.08 42.30 -6.35
CA GLY A 32 65.11 42.39 -4.89
C GLY A 32 63.75 42.82 -4.30
N VAL A 33 63.10 43.83 -4.89
CA VAL A 33 61.76 44.26 -4.47
C VAL A 33 60.72 43.17 -4.73
N PHE A 34 60.78 42.50 -5.88
CA PHE A 34 59.85 41.41 -6.22
C PHE A 34 59.97 40.21 -5.26
N THR A 35 61.19 39.79 -4.93
CA THR A 35 61.43 38.68 -3.99
C THR A 35 60.96 39.01 -2.57
N VAL A 36 61.17 40.24 -2.10
CA VAL A 36 60.65 40.72 -0.80
C VAL A 36 59.12 40.82 -0.81
N GLN A 37 58.51 41.29 -1.90
CA GLN A 37 57.05 41.31 -2.03
C GLN A 37 56.46 39.89 -2.03
N GLN A 38 57.13 38.94 -2.69
CA GLN A 38 56.71 37.54 -2.73
C GLN A 38 56.84 36.86 -1.36
N SER A 39 57.92 37.13 -0.61
CA SER A 39 58.08 36.59 0.75
C SER A 39 57.03 37.16 1.71
N VAL A 40 56.76 38.47 1.65
CA VAL A 40 55.70 39.12 2.45
C VAL A 40 54.32 38.57 2.09
N ALA A 41 54.06 38.28 0.81
CA ALA A 41 52.79 37.66 0.40
C ALA A 41 52.64 36.22 0.92
N GLN A 42 53.70 35.42 0.89
CA GLN A 42 53.69 34.07 1.44
C GLN A 42 53.49 34.06 2.95
N GLU A 43 54.12 34.99 3.68
CA GLU A 43 54.00 35.08 5.12
C GLU A 43 52.60 35.54 5.55
N LYS A 44 52.03 36.52 4.84
CA LYS A 44 50.61 36.91 5.02
C LYS A 44 49.65 35.74 4.76
N ALA A 45 49.92 34.90 3.76
CA ALA A 45 49.11 33.72 3.48
C ALA A 45 49.20 32.68 4.61
N ARG A 46 50.39 32.43 5.17
CA ARG A 46 50.55 31.53 6.33
C ARG A 46 49.82 32.04 7.57
N VAL A 47 49.94 33.33 7.87
CA VAL A 47 49.24 33.94 9.02
C VAL A 47 47.72 33.89 8.82
N ALA A 48 47.22 34.13 7.60
CA ALA A 48 45.79 34.01 7.30
C ALA A 48 45.29 32.56 7.44
N GLU A 49 46.07 31.56 7.01
CA GLU A 49 45.77 30.14 7.19
C GLU A 49 45.73 29.77 8.68
N GLU A 50 46.69 30.23 9.48
CA GLU A 50 46.76 29.98 10.92
C GLU A 50 45.57 30.60 11.65
N ILE A 51 45.19 31.85 11.32
CA ILE A 51 43.99 32.50 11.84
C ILE A 51 42.72 31.70 11.46
N ARG A 52 42.63 31.21 10.23
CA ARG A 52 41.48 30.39 9.79
C ARG A 52 41.40 29.09 10.59
N VAL A 53 42.51 28.39 10.75
CA VAL A 53 42.59 27.14 11.52
C VAL A 53 42.21 27.38 12.98
N GLU A 54 42.66 28.48 13.58
CA GLU A 54 42.32 28.82 14.96
C GLU A 54 40.84 29.20 15.11
N GLN A 55 40.28 29.95 14.16
CA GLN A 55 38.84 30.24 14.12
C GLN A 55 38.01 28.95 13.99
N GLU A 56 38.44 28.00 13.16
CA GLU A 56 37.79 26.70 13.04
C GLU A 56 37.88 25.89 14.34
N ARG A 57 39.01 25.92 15.05
CA ARG A 57 39.17 25.28 16.36
C ARG A 57 38.22 25.87 17.40
N VAL A 58 38.20 27.19 17.54
CA VAL A 58 37.32 27.89 18.48
C VAL A 58 35.84 27.61 18.17
N LEU A 59 35.47 27.56 16.88
CA LEU A 59 34.11 27.21 16.49
C LEU A 59 33.76 25.77 16.87
N ARG A 60 34.68 24.81 16.63
CA ARG A 60 34.49 23.41 17.04
C ARG A 60 34.35 23.26 18.54
N GLU A 61 35.19 23.92 19.32
CA GLU A 61 35.12 23.90 20.80
C GLU A 61 33.80 24.48 21.31
N LYS A 62 33.31 25.58 20.72
CA LYS A 62 32.00 26.14 21.04
C LYS A 62 30.87 25.17 20.72
N GLN A 63 30.90 24.53 19.55
CA GLN A 63 29.93 23.51 19.17
C GLN A 63 30.00 22.28 20.08
N ASP A 64 31.20 21.84 20.49
CA ASP A 64 31.37 20.73 21.44
C ASP A 64 30.83 21.06 22.83
N ALA A 65 31.06 22.28 23.31
CA ALA A 65 30.50 22.74 24.57
C ALA A 65 28.96 22.80 24.52
N GLN A 66 28.39 23.24 23.39
CA GLN A 66 26.93 23.22 23.18
C GLN A 66 26.40 21.79 23.11
N ARG A 67 27.06 20.90 22.35
CA ARG A 67 26.73 19.47 22.26
C ARG A 67 26.65 18.82 23.63
N ARG A 68 27.66 19.03 24.49
CA ARG A 68 27.68 18.48 25.85
C ARG A 68 26.47 18.91 26.68
N LYS A 69 26.10 20.20 26.61
CA LYS A 69 24.92 20.73 27.31
C LYS A 69 23.62 20.09 26.81
N VAL A 70 23.49 19.89 25.49
CA VAL A 70 22.33 19.25 24.88
C VAL A 70 22.23 17.79 25.32
N VAL A 71 23.33 17.04 25.25
CA VAL A 71 23.39 15.63 25.67
C VAL A 71 23.03 15.48 27.15
N GLU A 72 23.60 16.32 28.03
CA GLU A 72 23.31 16.28 29.46
C GLU A 72 21.84 16.62 29.75
N SER A 73 21.28 17.62 29.08
CA SER A 73 19.86 17.98 29.19
C SER A 73 18.96 16.82 28.75
N MET A 74 19.25 16.20 27.61
CA MET A 74 18.51 15.03 27.12
C MET A 74 18.59 13.86 28.10
N LYS A 75 19.77 13.60 28.67
CA LYS A 75 19.94 12.51 29.64
C LYS A 75 19.02 12.70 30.85
N ARG A 76 19.01 13.90 31.44
CA ARG A 76 18.11 14.23 32.56
C ARG A 76 16.64 14.07 32.20
N LEU A 77 16.23 14.54 31.00
CA LEU A 77 14.85 14.41 30.53
C LEU A 77 14.44 12.94 30.34
N ILE A 78 15.32 12.11 29.78
CA ILE A 78 15.07 10.67 29.62
C ILE A 78 14.96 9.98 30.99
N GLU A 79 15.87 10.27 31.92
CA GLU A 79 15.88 9.70 33.27
C GLU A 79 14.64 10.08 34.09
N THR A 80 14.09 11.28 33.86
CA THR A 80 12.87 11.78 34.52
C THR A 80 11.58 11.39 33.81
N GLY A 81 11.64 10.59 32.74
CA GLY A 81 10.47 10.09 32.00
C GLY A 81 9.89 11.07 30.97
N HIS A 82 10.58 12.17 30.69
CA HIS A 82 10.22 13.18 29.68
C HIS A 82 10.91 12.93 28.34
N ALA A 83 10.86 11.68 27.86
CA ALA A 83 11.57 11.24 26.65
C ALA A 83 11.09 11.98 25.38
N GLU A 84 9.80 12.26 25.25
CA GLU A 84 9.25 13.09 24.16
C GLU A 84 9.87 14.51 24.13
N THR A 85 10.02 15.12 25.31
CA THR A 85 10.67 16.43 25.44
C THR A 85 12.15 16.36 25.08
N ALA A 86 12.84 15.25 25.44
CA ALA A 86 14.23 15.03 25.03
C ALA A 86 14.37 14.97 23.49
N LEU A 87 13.44 14.32 22.79
CA LEU A 87 13.40 14.30 21.32
C LEU A 87 13.19 15.69 20.73
N ALA A 88 12.30 16.50 21.32
CA ALA A 88 12.10 17.89 20.89
C ALA A 88 13.35 18.77 21.11
N VAL A 89 14.15 18.49 22.14
CA VAL A 89 15.45 19.15 22.35
C VAL A 89 16.44 18.75 21.25
N ALA A 90 16.53 17.47 20.89
CA ALA A 90 17.39 17.02 19.79
C ALA A 90 16.99 17.64 18.44
N GLU A 91 15.69 17.71 18.17
CA GLU A 91 15.11 18.30 16.95
C GLU A 91 15.48 19.78 16.79
N LYS A 92 15.54 20.53 17.90
CA LYS A 92 15.94 21.95 17.91
C LYS A 92 17.44 22.18 17.75
N ASN A 93 18.26 21.13 17.93
CA ASN A 93 19.73 21.21 17.91
C ASN A 93 20.33 20.25 16.86
N LYS A 94 19.66 20.06 15.73
CA LYS A 94 20.08 19.13 14.65
C LYS A 94 21.44 19.47 14.06
N GLU A 95 21.79 20.74 14.03
CA GLU A 95 23.08 21.25 13.57
C GLU A 95 24.25 20.74 14.43
N LEU A 96 23.97 20.28 15.64
CA LEU A 96 24.95 19.73 16.58
C LEU A 96 25.04 18.19 16.52
N MET A 97 24.43 17.54 15.51
CA MET A 97 24.36 16.09 15.41
C MET A 97 25.73 15.41 15.37
N ASN A 98 25.93 14.46 16.27
CA ASN A 98 27.06 13.54 16.31
C ASN A 98 26.57 12.14 16.72
N ASP A 99 27.47 11.17 16.82
CA ASP A 99 27.09 9.79 17.16
C ASP A 99 26.54 9.65 18.58
N GLU A 100 27.03 10.46 19.52
CA GLU A 100 26.51 10.50 20.89
C GLU A 100 25.06 11.01 20.94
N LEU A 101 24.77 12.12 20.24
CA LEU A 101 23.41 12.67 20.15
C LEU A 101 22.47 11.69 19.43
N ARG A 102 22.94 10.98 18.40
CA ARG A 102 22.17 9.90 17.75
C ARG A 102 21.84 8.76 18.72
N ALA A 103 22.80 8.35 19.55
CA ALA A 103 22.55 7.34 20.58
C ALA A 103 21.51 7.81 21.60
N MET A 104 21.57 9.09 21.99
CA MET A 104 20.58 9.70 22.88
C MET A 104 19.18 9.79 22.27
N ILE A 105 19.08 10.13 20.97
CA ILE A 105 17.81 10.11 20.23
C ILE A 105 17.23 8.71 20.18
N ARG A 106 18.08 7.69 19.90
CA ARG A 106 17.66 6.29 19.91
C ARG A 106 17.11 5.88 21.27
N LEU A 107 17.83 6.17 22.35
CA LEU A 107 17.38 5.89 23.72
C LEU A 107 16.08 6.62 24.09
N ALA A 108 15.97 7.91 23.75
CA ALA A 108 14.76 8.69 23.99
C ALA A 108 13.55 8.12 23.20
N THR A 109 13.77 7.72 21.95
CA THR A 109 12.73 7.09 21.11
C THR A 109 12.24 5.79 21.72
N GLU A 110 13.16 4.94 22.19
CA GLU A 110 12.80 3.69 22.87
C GLU A 110 11.94 3.95 24.11
N LYS A 111 12.37 4.89 24.98
CA LYS A 111 11.65 5.22 26.22
C LYS A 111 10.29 5.84 25.97
N ASP A 112 10.17 6.70 24.97
CA ASP A 112 8.89 7.28 24.55
C ASP A 112 7.92 6.18 24.08
N LEU A 113 8.37 5.26 23.23
CA LEU A 113 7.57 4.14 22.75
C LEU A 113 7.11 3.23 23.89
N LEU A 114 7.98 2.92 24.85
CA LEU A 114 7.62 2.13 26.04
C LEU A 114 6.56 2.83 26.89
N ASN A 115 6.67 4.14 27.11
CA ASN A 115 5.67 4.93 27.83
C ASN A 115 4.32 4.96 27.09
N ARG A 116 4.33 5.07 25.75
CA ARG A 116 3.11 4.95 24.93
C ARG A 116 2.47 3.58 25.07
N ILE A 117 3.26 2.51 25.11
CA ILE A 117 2.77 1.14 25.33
C ILE A 117 2.09 1.04 26.71
N GLU A 118 2.71 1.55 27.78
CA GLU A 118 2.14 1.51 29.14
C GLU A 118 0.79 2.23 29.24
N ARG A 119 0.65 3.37 28.54
CA ARG A 119 -0.60 4.14 28.51
C ARG A 119 -1.66 3.57 27.56
N THR A 120 -1.26 2.71 26.64
CA THR A 120 -2.17 2.14 25.64
C THR A 120 -2.95 0.99 26.24
N SER A 121 -4.27 1.00 26.06
CA SER A 121 -5.12 -0.09 26.50
C SER A 121 -4.64 -1.44 25.96
N LYS A 122 -4.54 -2.45 26.84
CA LYS A 122 -4.16 -3.82 26.49
C LYS A 122 -5.03 -4.46 25.41
N TRP A 123 -6.23 -3.91 25.15
CA TRP A 123 -7.16 -4.38 24.12
C TRP A 123 -6.96 -3.71 22.76
N ASN A 124 -6.17 -2.63 22.69
CA ASN A 124 -5.83 -1.95 21.45
C ASN A 124 -4.63 -2.62 20.77
N TYR A 125 -4.85 -3.84 20.27
CA TYR A 125 -3.81 -4.65 19.66
C TYR A 125 -3.15 -3.99 18.45
N SER A 126 -3.86 -3.13 17.72
CA SER A 126 -3.32 -2.48 16.51
C SER A 126 -2.26 -1.45 16.86
N GLU A 127 -2.54 -0.55 17.81
CA GLU A 127 -1.55 0.45 18.24
C GLU A 127 -0.37 -0.21 18.96
N LEU A 128 -0.63 -1.22 19.80
CA LEU A 128 0.43 -1.97 20.46
C LEU A 128 1.36 -2.66 19.45
N ALA A 129 0.81 -3.30 18.41
CA ALA A 129 1.62 -3.89 17.33
C ALA A 129 2.47 -2.83 16.62
N LYS A 130 1.92 -1.63 16.34
CA LYS A 130 2.68 -0.54 15.72
C LYS A 130 3.87 -0.10 16.58
N TYR A 131 3.68 0.09 17.89
CA TYR A 131 4.77 0.49 18.78
C TYR A 131 5.84 -0.59 18.91
N TYR A 132 5.44 -1.86 19.04
CA TYR A 132 6.41 -2.97 19.07
C TYR A 132 7.14 -3.18 17.73
N ALA A 133 6.51 -2.90 16.60
CA ALA A 133 7.18 -2.90 15.29
C ALA A 133 8.25 -1.82 15.21
N GLN A 134 7.96 -0.60 15.68
CA GLN A 134 8.94 0.47 15.76
C GLN A 134 10.10 0.11 16.69
N LEU A 135 9.81 -0.40 17.90
CA LEU A 135 10.81 -0.88 18.83
C LEU A 135 11.69 -2.00 18.25
N ALA A 136 11.11 -2.97 17.54
CA ALA A 136 11.86 -4.05 16.90
C ALA A 136 12.75 -3.55 15.75
N SER A 137 12.36 -2.47 15.07
CA SER A 137 13.20 -1.82 14.05
C SER A 137 14.34 -1.01 14.66
N LEU A 138 14.09 -0.39 15.82
CA LEU A 138 15.04 0.43 16.55
C LEU A 138 16.10 -0.42 17.26
N GLU A 139 15.68 -1.54 17.85
CA GLU A 139 16.50 -2.48 18.61
C GLU A 139 16.34 -3.92 18.06
N PRO A 140 16.91 -4.23 16.88
CA PRO A 140 16.71 -5.53 16.22
C PRO A 140 17.26 -6.71 17.03
N ASP A 141 18.28 -6.49 17.85
CA ASP A 141 18.88 -7.50 18.72
C ASP A 141 18.01 -7.80 19.96
N ASN A 142 17.02 -6.95 20.26
CA ASN A 142 16.12 -7.15 21.39
C ASN A 142 14.97 -8.10 21.02
N ASN A 143 15.21 -9.39 21.23
CA ASN A 143 14.24 -10.46 20.98
C ASN A 143 12.90 -10.30 21.73
N LYS A 144 12.83 -9.49 22.78
CA LYS A 144 11.57 -9.24 23.50
C LYS A 144 10.58 -8.49 22.61
N TYR A 145 11.02 -7.46 21.88
CA TYR A 145 10.13 -6.64 21.06
C TYR A 145 9.57 -7.41 19.87
N SER A 146 10.41 -8.20 19.19
CA SER A 146 9.97 -9.05 18.10
C SER A 146 9.01 -10.15 18.56
N LYS A 147 9.21 -10.71 19.77
CA LYS A 147 8.30 -11.69 20.38
C LYS A 147 6.93 -11.08 20.71
N GLU A 148 6.90 -9.90 21.31
CA GLU A 148 5.65 -9.20 21.62
C GLU A 148 4.88 -8.83 20.35
N LEU A 149 5.57 -8.30 19.32
CA LEU A 149 4.99 -8.02 18.01
C LEU A 149 4.29 -9.25 17.42
N LYS A 150 4.99 -10.40 17.36
CA LYS A 150 4.40 -11.67 16.90
C LYS A 150 3.16 -12.07 17.72
N GLY A 151 3.19 -11.80 19.02
CA GLY A 151 2.06 -12.02 19.92
C GLY A 151 0.82 -11.20 19.54
N TYR A 152 1.01 -9.90 19.27
CA TYR A 152 -0.07 -9.02 18.84
C TYR A 152 -0.56 -9.33 17.42
N ASP A 153 0.34 -9.65 16.48
CA ASP A 153 -0.04 -10.07 15.13
C ASP A 153 -0.92 -11.33 15.15
N LYS A 154 -0.58 -12.30 16.02
CA LYS A 154 -1.42 -13.49 16.24
C LYS A 154 -2.81 -13.12 16.76
N LYS A 155 -2.92 -12.16 17.69
CA LYS A 155 -4.21 -11.68 18.22
C LYS A 155 -5.03 -10.95 17.17
N LEU A 156 -4.40 -10.07 16.37
CA LEU A 156 -5.03 -9.34 15.27
C LEU A 156 -5.56 -10.31 14.20
N ARG A 157 -4.74 -11.26 13.78
CA ARG A 157 -5.13 -12.34 12.86
C ARG A 157 -6.34 -13.12 13.38
N LYS A 158 -6.32 -13.57 14.64
CA LYS A 158 -7.46 -14.29 15.25
C LYS A 158 -8.74 -13.44 15.30
N ARG A 159 -8.62 -12.12 15.48
CA ARG A 159 -9.76 -11.20 15.45
C ARG A 159 -10.34 -11.07 14.04
N LEU A 160 -9.47 -10.96 13.03
CA LEU A 160 -9.88 -10.91 11.63
C LEU A 160 -10.55 -12.23 11.21
N GLU A 161 -9.95 -13.37 11.58
CA GLU A 161 -10.51 -14.70 11.35
C GLU A 161 -11.92 -14.83 11.91
N ARG A 162 -12.15 -14.40 13.16
CA ARG A 162 -13.49 -14.38 13.76
C ARG A 162 -14.47 -13.48 13.01
N LYS A 163 -14.03 -12.31 12.54
CA LYS A 163 -14.87 -11.38 11.78
C LYS A 163 -15.29 -11.98 10.44
N LEU A 164 -14.33 -12.52 9.69
CA LEU A 164 -14.59 -13.20 8.41
C LEU A 164 -15.51 -14.41 8.59
N TYR A 165 -15.26 -15.21 9.63
CA TYR A 165 -16.11 -16.36 9.92
C TYR A 165 -17.56 -15.95 10.27
N ALA A 166 -17.75 -14.90 11.07
CA ALA A 166 -19.08 -14.37 11.36
C ALA A 166 -19.75 -13.83 10.09
N GLN A 167 -19.00 -13.18 9.19
CA GLN A 167 -19.51 -12.71 7.90
C GLN A 167 -19.97 -13.89 7.03
N ALA A 168 -19.19 -14.98 6.96
CA ALA A 168 -19.60 -16.20 6.26
C ALA A 168 -20.87 -16.82 6.84
N GLN A 169 -21.07 -16.76 8.16
CA GLN A 169 -22.28 -17.27 8.81
C GLN A 169 -23.53 -16.42 8.52
N ALA A 170 -23.35 -15.12 8.30
CA ALA A 170 -24.45 -14.21 7.97
C ALA A 170 -24.89 -14.30 6.50
N LEU A 171 -24.05 -14.82 5.61
CA LEU A 171 -24.40 -14.97 4.19
C LEU A 171 -25.46 -16.07 3.98
N PRO A 172 -26.44 -15.85 3.09
CA PRO A 172 -27.33 -16.90 2.63
C PRO A 172 -26.55 -18.10 2.07
N MET A 173 -27.00 -19.32 2.39
CA MET A 173 -26.32 -20.55 1.93
C MET A 173 -26.31 -20.71 0.40
N LYS A 174 -27.19 -19.99 -0.32
CA LYS A 174 -27.32 -20.02 -1.78
C LYS A 174 -26.36 -19.06 -2.48
N ASP A 175 -25.74 -18.13 -1.76
CA ASP A 175 -24.73 -17.22 -2.31
C ASP A 175 -23.37 -17.93 -2.36
N PHE A 176 -23.27 -18.94 -3.24
CA PHE A 176 -22.14 -19.85 -3.26
C PHE A 176 -20.80 -19.13 -3.51
N LYS A 177 -20.79 -18.16 -4.42
CA LYS A 177 -19.59 -17.38 -4.77
C LYS A 177 -19.10 -16.54 -3.59
N ALA A 178 -19.98 -15.74 -2.99
CA ALA A 178 -19.63 -14.91 -1.84
C ALA A 178 -19.17 -15.75 -0.63
N ASN A 179 -19.81 -16.90 -0.37
CA ASN A 179 -19.35 -17.83 0.65
C ASN A 179 -17.95 -18.37 0.32
N MET A 180 -17.73 -18.78 -0.93
CA MET A 180 -16.44 -19.31 -1.39
C MET A 180 -15.31 -18.30 -1.21
N ASP A 181 -15.52 -17.05 -1.60
CA ASP A 181 -14.52 -15.98 -1.50
C ASP A 181 -14.11 -15.74 -0.04
N ILE A 182 -15.06 -15.72 0.91
CA ILE A 182 -14.72 -15.58 2.34
C ILE A 182 -13.94 -16.79 2.87
N TYR A 183 -14.32 -18.02 2.50
CA TYR A 183 -13.58 -19.20 2.95
C TYR A 183 -12.18 -19.28 2.33
N GLU A 184 -11.97 -18.71 1.15
CA GLU A 184 -10.64 -18.56 0.55
C GLU A 184 -9.75 -17.62 1.37
N GLU A 185 -10.27 -16.45 1.77
CA GLU A 185 -9.55 -15.53 2.67
C GLU A 185 -9.22 -16.19 4.02
N LEU A 186 -10.18 -16.93 4.60
CA LEU A 186 -9.96 -17.68 5.85
C LEU A 186 -8.86 -18.75 5.71
N MET A 187 -8.77 -19.43 4.56
CA MET A 187 -7.70 -20.38 4.28
C MET A 187 -6.32 -19.72 4.15
N GLN A 188 -6.24 -18.54 3.54
CA GLN A 188 -4.99 -17.78 3.47
C GLN A 188 -4.55 -17.29 4.86
N LEU A 189 -5.53 -16.88 5.68
CA LEU A 189 -5.27 -16.38 7.02
C LEU A 189 -4.85 -17.48 8.01
N ASN A 190 -5.43 -18.66 7.89
CA ASN A 190 -5.14 -19.83 8.72
C ASN A 190 -5.11 -21.12 7.88
N PRO A 191 -3.99 -21.42 7.20
CA PRO A 191 -3.89 -22.54 6.27
C PRO A 191 -3.90 -23.92 6.94
N GLU A 192 -3.63 -23.99 8.24
CA GLU A 192 -3.64 -25.23 9.01
C GLU A 192 -5.06 -25.69 9.36
N GLU A 193 -6.05 -24.79 9.31
CA GLU A 193 -7.44 -25.09 9.66
C GLU A 193 -8.16 -25.85 8.53
N LYS A 194 -8.32 -27.15 8.74
CA LYS A 194 -8.96 -28.07 7.78
C LYS A 194 -10.43 -27.73 7.53
N LEU A 195 -11.12 -27.13 8.50
CA LEU A 195 -12.52 -26.74 8.39
C LEU A 195 -12.76 -25.79 7.21
N TYR A 196 -11.91 -24.77 7.06
CA TYR A 196 -12.06 -23.75 6.02
C TYR A 196 -11.90 -24.35 4.62
N LYS A 197 -10.90 -25.21 4.44
CA LYS A 197 -10.71 -25.97 3.20
C LYS A 197 -11.91 -26.85 2.85
N SER A 198 -12.47 -27.54 3.83
CA SER A 198 -13.67 -28.37 3.63
C SER A 198 -14.89 -27.54 3.19
N LYS A 199 -15.12 -26.40 3.85
CA LYS A 199 -16.21 -25.47 3.52
C LYS A 199 -16.04 -24.86 2.14
N TYR A 200 -14.86 -24.35 1.81
CA TYR A 200 -14.54 -23.84 0.47
C TYR A 200 -14.87 -24.88 -0.61
N ASN A 201 -14.36 -26.11 -0.46
CA ASN A 201 -14.61 -27.19 -1.43
C ASN A 201 -16.09 -27.58 -1.56
N ARG A 202 -16.88 -27.41 -0.49
CA ARG A 202 -18.33 -27.63 -0.55
C ARG A 202 -19.01 -26.54 -1.39
N TYR A 203 -18.69 -25.26 -1.15
CA TYR A 203 -19.26 -24.16 -1.91
C TYR A 203 -18.80 -24.15 -3.36
N LYS A 204 -17.52 -24.45 -3.62
CA LYS A 204 -16.99 -24.61 -4.97
C LYS A 204 -17.77 -25.65 -5.77
N ARG A 205 -17.97 -26.85 -5.23
CA ARG A 205 -18.79 -27.89 -5.90
C ARG A 205 -20.21 -27.43 -6.23
N LYS A 206 -20.85 -26.70 -5.30
CA LYS A 206 -22.21 -26.15 -5.53
C LYS A 206 -22.20 -25.07 -6.60
N TYR A 207 -21.21 -24.18 -6.57
CA TYR A 207 -21.04 -23.12 -7.56
C TYR A 207 -20.76 -23.71 -8.95
N ASP A 208 -19.87 -24.69 -9.06
CA ASP A 208 -19.56 -25.37 -10.32
C ASP A 208 -20.80 -26.08 -10.90
N SER A 209 -21.61 -26.74 -10.07
CA SER A 209 -22.89 -27.33 -10.49
C SER A 209 -23.86 -26.26 -11.00
N PHE A 210 -24.00 -25.16 -10.25
CA PHE A 210 -24.87 -24.05 -10.62
C PHE A 210 -24.44 -23.41 -11.94
N MET A 211 -23.14 -23.19 -12.15
CA MET A 211 -22.61 -22.62 -13.39
C MET A 211 -22.81 -23.57 -14.58
N LYS A 212 -22.65 -24.88 -14.40
CA LYS A 212 -22.95 -25.87 -15.45
C LYS A 212 -24.43 -25.89 -15.84
N GLU A 213 -25.31 -25.81 -14.85
CA GLU A 213 -26.76 -25.71 -15.10
C GLU A 213 -27.10 -24.42 -15.87
N LEU A 214 -26.50 -23.29 -15.46
CA LEU A 214 -26.66 -21.99 -16.11
C LEU A 214 -26.13 -22.00 -17.55
N GLU A 215 -24.97 -22.60 -17.80
CA GLU A 215 -24.37 -22.71 -19.13
C GLU A 215 -25.19 -23.61 -20.05
N LYS A 216 -25.78 -24.69 -19.51
CA LYS A 216 -26.55 -25.65 -20.31
C LYS A 216 -27.92 -25.12 -20.72
N PHE A 217 -28.63 -24.44 -19.83
CA PHE A 217 -30.06 -24.10 -20.03
C PHE A 217 -30.46 -22.68 -19.66
N GLY A 218 -29.52 -21.81 -19.32
CA GLY A 218 -29.81 -20.49 -18.80
C GLY A 218 -30.40 -20.52 -17.38
N PRO A 219 -30.82 -19.35 -16.85
CA PRO A 219 -31.33 -19.27 -15.49
C PRO A 219 -32.61 -20.11 -15.30
N LYS A 220 -32.73 -20.76 -14.14
CA LYS A 220 -33.93 -21.49 -13.75
C LYS A 220 -35.15 -20.54 -13.81
N PRO A 221 -36.22 -20.90 -14.55
CA PRO A 221 -37.47 -20.14 -14.59
C PRO A 221 -38.03 -19.91 -13.20
N ARG A 222 -38.57 -18.72 -12.97
CA ARG A 222 -39.16 -18.32 -11.68
C ARG A 222 -40.66 -18.16 -11.85
N LEU A 223 -41.41 -18.70 -10.88
CA LEU A 223 -42.83 -18.42 -10.77
C LEU A 223 -43.06 -16.92 -10.60
N GLY A 224 -44.06 -16.39 -11.30
CA GLY A 224 -44.51 -15.01 -11.15
C GLY A 224 -45.05 -14.73 -9.74
N ALA A 225 -45.30 -13.46 -9.44
CA ALA A 225 -45.71 -13.01 -8.09
C ALA A 225 -46.98 -13.68 -7.55
N GLN A 226 -47.87 -14.16 -8.44
CA GLN A 226 -49.10 -14.87 -8.07
C GLN A 226 -48.90 -16.39 -7.91
N GLY A 227 -47.73 -16.93 -8.24
CA GLY A 227 -47.43 -18.37 -8.16
C GLY A 227 -48.13 -19.26 -9.19
N LYS A 228 -48.79 -18.66 -10.20
CA LYS A 228 -49.65 -19.39 -11.16
C LYS A 228 -49.02 -19.64 -12.53
N SER A 229 -47.93 -18.96 -12.86
CA SER A 229 -47.29 -19.06 -14.18
C SER A 229 -45.81 -18.77 -14.13
N TYR A 230 -45.10 -19.26 -15.15
CA TYR A 230 -43.76 -18.84 -15.51
C TYR A 230 -43.87 -17.81 -16.65
N LEU A 231 -43.05 -16.76 -16.60
CA LEU A 231 -43.09 -15.66 -17.57
C LEU A 231 -42.88 -16.18 -19.00
N GLU A 232 -41.94 -17.10 -19.17
CA GLU A 232 -41.60 -17.70 -20.46
C GLU A 232 -42.77 -18.50 -21.05
N VAL A 233 -43.56 -19.17 -20.20
CA VAL A 233 -44.74 -19.94 -20.62
C VAL A 233 -45.89 -19.01 -21.00
N GLU A 234 -46.13 -17.98 -20.22
CA GLU A 234 -47.19 -17.00 -20.52
C GLU A 234 -46.93 -16.26 -21.83
N GLN A 235 -45.67 -15.87 -22.07
CA GLN A 235 -45.26 -15.26 -23.34
C GLN A 235 -45.44 -16.22 -24.52
N TYR A 236 -45.06 -17.49 -24.35
CA TYR A 236 -45.26 -18.51 -25.37
C TYR A 236 -46.74 -18.71 -25.69
N LEU A 237 -47.59 -18.87 -24.66
CA LEU A 237 -49.01 -19.10 -24.85
C LEU A 237 -49.69 -17.88 -25.50
N LYS A 238 -49.38 -16.65 -25.07
CA LYS A 238 -49.92 -15.44 -25.72
C LYS A 238 -49.53 -15.33 -27.21
N ALA A 239 -48.38 -15.86 -27.59
CA ALA A 239 -47.93 -15.85 -28.98
C ALA A 239 -48.54 -16.98 -29.85
N ASN A 240 -48.99 -18.08 -29.23
CA ASN A 240 -49.46 -19.28 -29.93
C ASN A 240 -50.95 -19.60 -29.70
N SER A 241 -51.61 -18.88 -28.79
CA SER A 241 -53.02 -19.00 -28.45
C SER A 241 -53.91 -18.46 -29.56
N VAL A 242 -55.08 -19.07 -29.72
CA VAL A 242 -56.12 -18.60 -30.65
C VAL A 242 -56.83 -17.35 -30.10
N TYR A 243 -56.98 -17.28 -28.77
CA TYR A 243 -57.68 -16.19 -28.06
C TYR A 243 -56.78 -15.61 -26.95
N PRO A 244 -55.68 -14.94 -27.31
CA PRO A 244 -54.66 -14.51 -26.35
C PRO A 244 -55.17 -13.46 -25.34
N GLU A 245 -56.19 -12.68 -25.70
CA GLU A 245 -56.83 -11.68 -24.84
C GLU A 245 -57.68 -12.28 -23.72
N THR A 246 -58.16 -13.52 -23.88
CA THR A 246 -58.96 -14.23 -22.87
C THR A 246 -58.12 -15.25 -22.07
N LEU A 247 -56.84 -15.41 -22.42
CA LEU A 247 -55.91 -16.33 -21.76
C LEU A 247 -55.74 -15.99 -20.28
N GLN A 248 -56.00 -16.98 -19.43
CA GLN A 248 -55.77 -16.91 -17.99
C GLN A 248 -54.94 -18.10 -17.52
N MET A 249 -53.88 -17.81 -16.77
CA MET A 249 -53.05 -18.84 -16.13
C MET A 249 -53.69 -19.27 -14.81
N GLU A 250 -53.98 -20.56 -14.66
CA GLU A 250 -54.71 -21.10 -13.50
C GLU A 250 -53.76 -21.60 -12.41
N SER A 251 -52.76 -22.39 -12.80
CA SER A 251 -51.78 -22.97 -11.88
C SER A 251 -50.49 -23.39 -12.59
N ALA A 252 -49.41 -23.52 -11.84
CA ALA A 252 -48.15 -24.05 -12.33
C ALA A 252 -47.53 -25.03 -11.32
N THR A 253 -46.81 -26.04 -11.83
CA THR A 253 -46.02 -26.95 -11.02
C THR A 253 -44.72 -26.29 -10.57
N ASP A 254 -44.01 -26.95 -9.66
CA ASP A 254 -42.59 -26.67 -9.46
C ASP A 254 -41.80 -26.90 -10.75
N CYS A 255 -40.63 -26.25 -10.83
CA CYS A 255 -39.74 -26.38 -11.98
C CYS A 255 -38.75 -27.52 -11.74
N TYR A 256 -38.79 -28.50 -12.64
CA TYR A 256 -37.98 -29.71 -12.66
C TYR A 256 -36.85 -29.59 -13.70
N TYR A 257 -35.81 -30.39 -13.54
CA TYR A 257 -34.66 -30.43 -14.44
C TYR A 257 -34.72 -31.70 -15.30
N THR A 258 -34.51 -31.58 -16.61
CA THR A 258 -34.44 -32.70 -17.55
C THR A 258 -33.18 -32.61 -18.41
N ASP A 259 -32.94 -33.63 -19.24
CA ASP A 259 -31.80 -33.63 -20.18
C ASP A 259 -31.90 -32.57 -21.27
N SER A 260 -33.12 -32.05 -21.51
CA SER A 260 -33.46 -31.10 -22.57
C SER A 260 -33.76 -29.67 -22.07
N GLY A 261 -33.95 -29.45 -20.77
CA GLY A 261 -34.16 -28.11 -20.20
C GLY A 261 -34.84 -28.10 -18.84
N TRP A 262 -35.41 -26.94 -18.50
CA TRP A 262 -36.26 -26.75 -17.34
C TRP A 262 -37.69 -27.16 -17.67
N LEU A 263 -38.18 -28.24 -17.07
CA LEU A 263 -39.53 -28.73 -17.27
C LEU A 263 -40.49 -28.09 -16.25
N VAL A 264 -41.57 -27.51 -16.76
CA VAL A 264 -42.64 -26.92 -15.95
C VAL A 264 -43.99 -27.35 -16.50
N GLY A 265 -44.94 -27.65 -15.63
CA GLY A 265 -46.33 -27.88 -16.00
C GLY A 265 -47.15 -26.64 -15.71
N CYS A 266 -47.99 -26.21 -16.66
CA CYS A 266 -48.90 -25.08 -16.46
C CYS A 266 -50.31 -25.46 -16.91
N THR A 267 -51.30 -25.09 -16.10
CA THR A 267 -52.71 -25.09 -16.46
C THR A 267 -53.11 -23.70 -16.89
N TYR A 268 -53.74 -23.57 -18.05
CA TYR A 268 -54.29 -22.32 -18.55
C TYR A 268 -55.70 -22.54 -19.07
N SER A 269 -56.46 -21.44 -19.17
CA SER A 269 -57.79 -21.44 -19.74
C SER A 269 -57.97 -20.28 -20.69
N GLU A 270 -58.78 -20.50 -21.72
CA GLU A 270 -59.16 -19.49 -22.71
C GLU A 270 -60.68 -19.51 -22.90
N GLN A 271 -61.21 -18.41 -23.43
CA GLN A 271 -62.61 -18.25 -23.76
C GLN A 271 -62.73 -17.98 -25.27
N ASP A 272 -63.55 -18.78 -25.94
CA ASP A 272 -63.83 -18.60 -27.37
C ASP A 272 -64.78 -17.42 -27.65
N GLU A 273 -65.03 -17.13 -28.94
CA GLU A 273 -65.92 -16.04 -29.37
C GLU A 273 -67.37 -16.19 -28.87
N VAL A 274 -67.78 -17.41 -28.54
CA VAL A 274 -69.14 -17.75 -28.05
C VAL A 274 -69.21 -17.68 -26.52
N GLY A 275 -68.08 -17.45 -25.87
CA GLY A 275 -67.98 -17.35 -24.42
C GLY A 275 -67.76 -18.69 -23.71
N THR A 276 -67.52 -19.77 -24.43
CA THR A 276 -67.22 -21.09 -23.85
C THR A 276 -65.78 -21.11 -23.35
N ARG A 277 -65.59 -21.50 -22.08
CA ARG A 277 -64.27 -21.63 -21.47
C ARG A 277 -63.76 -23.06 -21.59
N PHE A 278 -62.53 -23.23 -22.05
CA PHE A 278 -61.80 -24.48 -21.95
C PHE A 278 -60.53 -24.30 -21.12
N SER A 279 -60.10 -25.36 -20.45
CA SER A 279 -58.88 -25.38 -19.62
C SER A 279 -58.04 -26.59 -20.02
N GLU A 280 -56.74 -26.38 -20.16
CA GLU A 280 -55.78 -27.39 -20.57
C GLU A 280 -54.53 -27.34 -19.69
N PHE A 281 -53.97 -28.52 -19.42
CA PHE A 281 -52.69 -28.67 -18.74
C PHE A 281 -51.64 -29.20 -19.72
N LEU A 282 -50.55 -28.44 -19.85
CA LEU A 282 -49.43 -28.77 -20.73
C LEU A 282 -48.10 -28.71 -19.98
N TRP A 283 -47.16 -29.50 -20.47
CA TRP A 283 -45.77 -29.51 -20.04
C TRP A 283 -44.90 -28.68 -20.99
N PHE A 284 -44.07 -27.82 -20.45
CA PHE A 284 -43.20 -26.91 -21.19
C PHE A 284 -41.75 -27.17 -20.80
N THR A 285 -40.88 -27.39 -21.79
CA THR A 285 -39.43 -27.40 -21.59
C THR A 285 -38.87 -26.03 -21.96
N ILE A 286 -38.24 -25.36 -21.00
CA ILE A 286 -37.65 -24.03 -21.14
C ILE A 286 -36.12 -24.14 -21.16
N SER A 287 -35.48 -23.47 -22.11
CA SER A 287 -34.02 -23.31 -22.15
C SER A 287 -33.67 -21.91 -22.64
N ASN A 288 -32.66 -21.29 -22.05
CA ASN A 288 -32.21 -19.93 -22.36
C ASN A 288 -33.38 -18.92 -22.38
N SER A 289 -34.22 -18.98 -21.35
CA SER A 289 -35.42 -18.13 -21.20
C SER A 289 -36.44 -18.24 -22.35
N THR A 290 -36.49 -19.36 -23.05
CA THR A 290 -37.45 -19.60 -24.14
C THR A 290 -38.04 -21.01 -24.05
N VAL A 291 -39.33 -21.13 -24.36
CA VAL A 291 -40.00 -22.45 -24.48
C VAL A 291 -39.51 -23.14 -25.74
N GLN A 292 -38.92 -24.32 -25.58
CA GLN A 292 -38.33 -25.13 -26.65
C GLN A 292 -39.25 -26.28 -27.08
N LYS A 293 -40.03 -26.82 -26.15
CA LYS A 293 -40.88 -27.99 -26.39
C LYS A 293 -42.14 -27.90 -25.54
N VAL A 294 -43.27 -28.32 -26.12
CA VAL A 294 -44.56 -28.43 -25.44
C VAL A 294 -45.07 -29.86 -25.58
N GLU A 295 -45.58 -30.42 -24.49
CA GLU A 295 -46.07 -31.79 -24.40
C GLU A 295 -47.41 -31.84 -23.68
N SER A 296 -48.25 -32.83 -24.00
CA SER A 296 -49.56 -32.99 -23.38
C SER A 296 -49.45 -33.38 -21.91
N GLY A 297 -50.47 -33.05 -21.11
CA GLY A 297 -50.47 -33.28 -19.66
C GLY A 297 -50.14 -34.70 -19.19
N GLY A 298 -50.43 -35.72 -20.01
CA GLY A 298 -50.12 -37.12 -19.73
C GLY A 298 -48.66 -37.54 -19.99
N ALA A 299 -47.82 -36.66 -20.54
CA ALA A 299 -46.43 -36.98 -20.88
C ALA A 299 -45.54 -37.23 -19.65
N TYR A 300 -45.86 -36.59 -18.52
CA TYR A 300 -45.12 -36.72 -17.26
C TYR A 300 -46.07 -36.85 -16.08
N THR A 301 -45.63 -37.57 -15.04
CA THR A 301 -46.34 -37.70 -13.78
C THR A 301 -45.63 -36.90 -12.70
N VAL A 302 -46.39 -36.09 -11.96
CA VAL A 302 -45.90 -35.39 -10.77
C VAL A 302 -45.91 -36.39 -9.62
N ASN A 303 -44.74 -36.74 -9.09
CA ASN A 303 -44.61 -37.53 -7.85
C ASN A 303 -44.61 -36.63 -6.62
#